data_AF-A0A925SEJ5-F1
#
_entry.id   AF-A0A925SEJ5-F1
#
_cell.length_a   1.000
_cell.length_b   1.000
_cell.length_c   1.000
_cell.angle_alpha   90.00
_cell.angle_beta   90.00
_cell.angle_gamma   90.00
#
_symmetry.space_group_name_H-M   'P 1'
#
loop_
_entity.id
_entity.type
_entity.pdbx_description
1 polymer ?
#
loop_
_entity_poly.entity_id
_entity_poly.type
_entity_poly.pdbx_seq_one_letter_code
_entity_poly.pdbx_strand_id
1 'polypeptide(L)'
;MNFIWKTSKSTPSNSPSAFSLVEVLVVISIIAALAALTVGLAGRAAESKKTSQVNAEKAVIELAIESYKAKLGFYPPDNPNDPTRPPLFYELTGTQPTNSDYRTYVGTEVISGADVFGYFGRPGFANSQPGEAKNFLENLKAVQYRDIKPNSGASRVKFLVVPVDGPNPVLDIDDKPMNLWRYNSSNPTNNVGHFDLWAEVTIRGRTNIIGNWRK
;
A
#
# COMPACT_ATOMS: atom_id res chain seq x y z
N MET A 1 -76.38 -64.54 2.30
CA MET A 1 -74.94 -64.31 2.52
C MET A 1 -74.34 -63.79 1.22
N ASN A 2 -73.99 -62.50 1.13
CA ASN A 2 -73.27 -61.94 -0.02
C ASN A 2 -71.99 -61.27 0.49
N PHE A 3 -70.83 -61.81 0.13
CA PHE A 3 -69.52 -61.25 0.45
C PHE A 3 -69.08 -60.32 -0.68
N ILE A 4 -68.85 -59.05 -0.37
CA ILE A 4 -68.26 -58.04 -1.27
C ILE A 4 -66.76 -58.01 -1.01
N TRP A 5 -65.94 -58.25 -2.04
CA TRP A 5 -64.50 -58.04 -1.99
C TRP A 5 -64.16 -56.60 -2.38
N LYS A 6 -63.36 -55.91 -1.57
CA LYS A 6 -62.75 -54.62 -1.90
C LYS A 6 -61.28 -54.84 -2.23
N THR A 7 -60.89 -54.66 -3.49
CA THR A 7 -59.49 -54.71 -3.93
C THR A 7 -58.80 -53.37 -3.68
N SER A 8 -57.75 -53.35 -2.85
CA SER A 8 -56.89 -52.19 -2.66
C SER A 8 -55.85 -52.11 -3.78
N LYS A 9 -55.70 -50.95 -4.44
CA LYS A 9 -54.59 -50.68 -5.37
C LYS A 9 -53.41 -50.12 -4.57
N SER A 10 -52.27 -50.77 -4.63
CA SER A 10 -51.01 -50.29 -4.03
C SER A 10 -50.31 -49.28 -4.96
N THR A 11 -50.06 -48.07 -4.45
CA THR A 11 -49.20 -47.08 -5.11
C THR A 11 -47.74 -47.45 -4.88
N PRO A 12 -46.87 -47.50 -5.89
CA PRO A 12 -45.45 -47.82 -5.69
C PRO A 12 -44.78 -46.70 -4.89
N SER A 13 -44.20 -47.05 -3.74
CA SER A 13 -43.32 -46.15 -2.99
C SER A 13 -41.96 -46.09 -3.68
N ASN A 14 -41.57 -44.91 -4.17
CA ASN A 14 -40.18 -44.67 -4.55
C ASN A 14 -39.33 -44.63 -3.27
N SER A 15 -38.64 -45.72 -2.99
CA SER A 15 -37.62 -45.76 -1.95
C SER A 15 -36.45 -44.89 -2.40
N PRO A 16 -36.06 -43.82 -1.67
CA PRO A 16 -34.84 -43.10 -2.00
C PRO A 16 -33.65 -44.07 -1.86
N SER A 17 -32.85 -44.18 -2.92
CA SER A 17 -31.63 -44.99 -2.91
C SER A 17 -30.70 -44.48 -1.82
N ALA A 18 -30.43 -45.30 -0.82
CA ALA A 18 -29.42 -45.00 0.20
C ALA A 18 -28.03 -45.02 -0.45
N PHE A 19 -27.28 -43.93 -0.28
CA PHE A 19 -25.91 -43.80 -0.80
C PHE A 19 -24.97 -44.81 -0.13
N SER A 20 -24.06 -45.39 -0.92
CA SER A 20 -23.03 -46.30 -0.40
C SER A 20 -21.99 -45.53 0.41
N LEU A 21 -21.46 -46.14 1.48
CA LEU A 21 -20.33 -45.60 2.24
C LEU A 21 -19.12 -45.29 1.34
N VAL A 22 -18.89 -46.11 0.31
CA VAL A 22 -17.81 -45.91 -0.65
C VAL A 22 -18.03 -44.65 -1.47
N GLU A 23 -19.28 -44.36 -1.84
CA GLU A 23 -19.65 -43.19 -2.63
C GLU A 23 -19.43 -41.89 -1.84
N VAL A 24 -19.81 -41.87 -0.57
CA VAL A 24 -19.54 -40.74 0.33
C VAL A 24 -18.03 -40.57 0.57
N LEU A 25 -17.28 -41.67 0.72
CA LEU A 25 -15.82 -41.62 0.90
C LEU A 25 -15.09 -41.03 -0.33
N VAL A 26 -15.50 -41.45 -1.53
CA VAL A 26 -14.93 -40.92 -2.77
C VAL A 26 -15.21 -39.42 -2.90
N VAL A 27 -16.44 -38.98 -2.62
CA VAL A 27 -16.82 -37.56 -2.70
C VAL A 27 -15.99 -36.70 -1.74
N ILE A 28 -15.86 -37.09 -0.47
CA ILE A 28 -15.03 -36.32 0.47
C ILE A 28 -13.56 -36.32 0.04
N SER A 29 -13.05 -37.41 -0.56
CA SER A 29 -11.67 -37.48 -1.05
C SER A 29 -11.42 -36.53 -2.23
N ILE A 30 -12.40 -36.41 -3.15
CA ILE A 30 -12.34 -35.48 -4.28
C ILE A 30 -12.42 -34.04 -3.78
N ILE A 31 -13.34 -33.74 -2.84
CA ILE A 31 -13.46 -32.39 -2.25
C ILE A 31 -12.18 -32.01 -1.52
N ALA A 32 -11.58 -32.93 -0.75
CA ALA A 32 -10.32 -32.69 -0.05
C ALA A 32 -9.16 -32.44 -1.03
N ALA A 33 -9.06 -33.22 -2.12
CA ALA A 33 -8.06 -33.01 -3.15
C ALA A 33 -8.22 -31.65 -3.86
N LEU A 34 -9.46 -31.29 -4.22
CA LEU A 34 -9.78 -29.99 -4.84
C LEU A 34 -9.51 -28.81 -3.88
N ALA A 35 -9.85 -28.96 -2.61
CA ALA A 35 -9.59 -27.94 -1.58
C ALA A 35 -8.07 -27.72 -1.39
N ALA A 36 -7.28 -28.80 -1.36
CA ALA A 36 -5.82 -28.70 -1.23
C ALA A 36 -5.18 -27.94 -2.42
N LEU A 37 -5.63 -28.21 -3.65
CA LEU A 37 -5.13 -27.54 -4.85
C LEU A 37 -5.54 -26.05 -4.91
N THR A 38 -6.78 -25.72 -4.53
CA THR A 38 -7.29 -24.35 -4.57
C THR A 38 -6.60 -23.44 -3.56
N VAL A 39 -6.36 -23.91 -2.32
CA VAL A 39 -5.66 -23.14 -1.27
C VAL A 39 -4.20 -22.85 -1.65
N GLY A 40 -3.50 -23.80 -2.27
CA GLY A 40 -2.10 -23.64 -2.68
C GLY A 40 -1.86 -22.55 -3.72
N LEU A 41 -2.79 -22.33 -4.65
CA LEU A 41 -2.69 -21.33 -5.72
C LEU A 41 -3.05 -19.92 -5.25
N ALA A 42 -4.05 -19.79 -4.35
CA ALA A 42 -4.51 -18.51 -3.84
C ALA A 42 -3.39 -17.69 -3.16
N GLY A 43 -2.49 -18.36 -2.43
CA GLY A 43 -1.37 -17.70 -1.74
C GLY A 43 -0.36 -17.04 -2.68
N ARG A 44 -0.04 -17.68 -3.82
CA ARG A 44 0.90 -17.13 -4.82
C ARG A 44 0.30 -15.96 -5.58
N ALA A 45 -0.98 -16.04 -5.93
CA ALA A 45 -1.68 -14.93 -6.60
C ALA A 45 -1.75 -13.68 -5.70
N ALA A 46 -2.00 -13.85 -4.40
CA ALA A 46 -2.01 -12.76 -3.44
C ALA A 46 -0.63 -12.09 -3.27
N GLU A 47 0.44 -12.87 -3.25
CA GLU A 47 1.83 -12.39 -3.24
C GLU A 47 2.14 -11.57 -4.50
N SER A 48 1.84 -12.12 -5.68
CA SER A 48 2.04 -11.43 -6.95
C SER A 48 1.26 -10.11 -7.01
N LYS A 49 0.01 -10.09 -6.53
CA LYS A 49 -0.81 -8.87 -6.44
C LYS A 49 -0.15 -7.80 -5.56
N LYS A 50 0.34 -8.14 -4.36
CA LYS A 50 1.03 -7.20 -3.46
C LYS A 50 2.27 -6.61 -4.13
N THR A 51 3.12 -7.45 -4.70
CA THR A 51 4.34 -7.01 -5.39
C THR A 51 4.01 -6.16 -6.62
N SER A 52 3.00 -6.53 -7.40
CA SER A 52 2.56 -5.77 -8.57
C SER A 52 2.04 -4.38 -8.17
N GLN A 53 1.24 -4.30 -7.11
CA GLN A 53 0.71 -3.04 -6.60
C GLN A 53 1.84 -2.09 -6.14
N VAL A 54 2.79 -2.60 -5.36
CA VAL A 54 3.94 -1.79 -4.89
C VAL A 54 4.78 -1.31 -6.08
N ASN A 55 5.04 -2.17 -7.07
CA ASN A 55 5.80 -1.74 -8.26
C ASN A 55 5.04 -0.72 -9.10
N ALA A 56 3.72 -0.83 -9.24
CA ALA A 56 2.92 0.15 -9.97
C ALA A 56 2.96 1.52 -9.29
N GLU A 57 2.78 1.59 -7.97
CA GLU A 57 2.85 2.86 -7.23
C GLU A 57 4.28 3.43 -7.21
N LYS A 58 5.30 2.58 -7.08
CA LYS A 58 6.70 2.99 -7.20
C LYS A 58 6.97 3.67 -8.54
N ALA A 59 6.53 3.07 -9.65
CA ALA A 59 6.75 3.62 -10.98
C ALA A 59 6.08 5.00 -11.17
N VAL A 60 4.92 5.23 -10.56
CA VAL A 60 4.27 6.54 -10.55
C VAL A 60 5.12 7.57 -9.80
N ILE A 61 5.66 7.20 -8.63
CA ILE A 61 6.53 8.09 -7.85
C ILE A 61 7.86 8.34 -8.58
N GLU A 62 8.48 7.33 -9.18
CA GLU A 62 9.69 7.48 -10.01
C GLU A 62 9.47 8.48 -11.15
N LEU A 63 8.36 8.35 -11.88
CA LEU A 63 8.01 9.28 -12.95
C LEU A 63 7.80 10.71 -12.44
N ALA A 64 7.17 10.87 -11.27
CA ALA A 64 6.99 12.17 -10.64
C ALA A 64 8.32 12.80 -10.22
N ILE A 65 9.25 12.00 -9.68
CA ILE A 65 10.61 12.42 -9.31
C ILE A 65 11.41 12.87 -10.54
N GLU A 66 11.34 12.11 -11.64
CA GLU A 66 12.03 12.49 -12.88
C GLU A 66 11.42 13.75 -13.50
N SER A 67 10.08 13.90 -13.45
CA SER A 67 9.39 15.12 -13.89
C SER A 67 9.76 16.33 -13.02
N TYR A 68 9.92 16.12 -11.72
CA TYR A 68 10.41 17.13 -10.78
C TYR A 68 11.81 17.60 -11.19
N LYS A 69 12.75 16.65 -11.39
CA LYS A 69 14.11 16.98 -11.81
C LYS A 69 14.15 17.69 -13.15
N ALA A 70 13.34 17.27 -14.12
CA ALA A 70 13.24 17.94 -15.41
C ALA A 70 12.79 19.40 -15.28
N LYS A 71 11.92 19.71 -14.31
CA LYS A 71 11.41 21.07 -14.09
C LYS A 71 12.33 21.94 -13.24
N LEU A 72 12.92 21.39 -12.18
CA LEU A 72 13.67 22.13 -11.15
C LEU A 72 15.20 21.99 -11.28
N GLY A 73 15.68 21.04 -12.09
CA GLY A 73 17.10 20.82 -12.35
C GLY A 73 17.83 19.91 -11.34
N PHE A 74 17.16 19.53 -10.25
CA PHE A 74 17.67 18.65 -9.22
C PHE A 74 16.59 17.68 -8.73
N TYR A 75 16.98 16.53 -8.17
CA TYR A 75 16.03 15.60 -7.55
C TYR A 75 15.42 16.20 -6.28
N PRO A 76 14.17 15.85 -5.92
CA PRO A 76 13.57 16.27 -4.65
C PRO A 76 14.54 16.11 -3.49
N PRO A 77 14.72 17.12 -2.63
CA PRO A 77 15.53 16.98 -1.43
C PRO A 77 15.04 15.79 -0.58
N ASP A 78 15.96 14.90 -0.19
CA ASP A 78 15.68 13.81 0.75
C ASP A 78 15.75 14.29 2.21
N ASN A 79 15.52 13.40 3.17
CA ASN A 79 15.87 13.67 4.57
C ASN A 79 17.31 13.19 4.82
N PRO A 80 18.26 14.09 5.09
CA PRO A 80 19.68 13.73 5.20
C PRO A 80 20.00 12.89 6.44
N ASN A 81 19.12 12.91 7.45
CA ASN A 81 19.31 12.20 8.71
C ASN A 81 18.58 10.85 8.74
N ASP A 82 17.49 10.71 7.98
CA ASP A 82 16.64 9.52 8.00
C ASP A 82 15.95 9.29 6.64
N PRO A 83 16.49 8.40 5.78
CA PRO A 83 15.88 8.10 4.49
C PRO A 83 14.53 7.38 4.61
N THR A 84 14.12 6.94 5.81
CA THR A 84 12.82 6.32 6.06
C THR A 84 11.69 7.32 6.25
N ARG A 85 12.02 8.60 6.42
CA ARG A 85 11.07 9.70 6.58
C ARG A 85 11.37 10.84 5.60
N PRO A 86 11.26 10.61 4.28
CA PRO A 86 11.56 11.63 3.31
C PRO A 86 10.44 12.67 3.19
N PRO A 87 10.74 13.93 2.83
CA PRO A 87 9.74 14.97 2.59
C PRO A 87 8.99 14.82 1.26
N LEU A 88 9.07 13.65 0.60
CA LEU A 88 8.59 13.42 -0.76
C LEU A 88 7.12 13.79 -0.98
N PHE A 89 6.26 13.63 0.04
CA PHE A 89 4.87 14.08 -0.09
C PHE A 89 4.82 15.58 -0.44
N TYR A 90 5.44 16.42 0.38
CA TYR A 90 5.42 17.87 0.21
C TYR A 90 6.19 18.34 -1.03
N GLU A 91 7.33 17.71 -1.32
CA GLU A 91 8.12 18.04 -2.51
C GLU A 91 7.39 17.66 -3.80
N LEU A 92 6.72 16.52 -3.86
CA LEU A 92 6.04 16.08 -5.08
C LEU A 92 4.65 16.68 -5.24
N THR A 93 3.95 17.05 -4.16
CA THR A 93 2.66 17.75 -4.27
C THR A 93 2.80 19.27 -4.40
N GLY A 94 3.95 19.80 -3.98
CA GLY A 94 4.19 21.22 -3.86
C GLY A 94 3.56 21.83 -2.62
N THR A 95 4.13 22.94 -2.18
CA THR A 95 3.65 23.72 -1.04
C THR A 95 3.62 25.22 -1.37
N GLN A 96 2.92 25.98 -0.54
CA GLN A 96 2.91 27.43 -0.58
C GLN A 96 3.38 27.95 0.78
N PRO A 97 4.49 28.70 0.85
CA PRO A 97 4.99 29.27 2.09
C PRO A 97 4.00 30.34 2.57
N THR A 98 3.73 30.32 3.87
CA THR A 98 2.82 31.24 4.56
C THR A 98 3.50 31.67 5.86
N ASN A 99 4.10 32.87 5.86
CA ASN A 99 4.95 33.34 6.96
C ASN A 99 6.08 32.33 7.27
N SER A 100 6.01 31.66 8.43
CA SER A 100 6.98 30.66 8.89
C SER A 100 6.54 29.22 8.61
N ASP A 101 5.41 29.03 7.92
CA ASP A 101 4.77 27.74 7.72
C ASP A 101 4.60 27.41 6.24
N TYR A 102 4.19 26.18 5.93
CA TYR A 102 3.94 25.71 4.57
C TYR A 102 2.54 25.10 4.47
N ARG A 103 1.75 25.59 3.51
CA ARG A 103 0.45 25.03 3.16
C ARG A 103 0.62 24.07 1.99
N THR A 104 0.12 22.84 2.11
CA THR A 104 0.12 21.89 0.98
C THR A 104 -1.00 22.22 -0.03
N TYR A 105 -0.77 21.97 -1.32
CA TYR A 105 -1.85 21.98 -2.31
C TYR A 105 -2.76 20.75 -2.22
N VAL A 106 -2.32 19.70 -1.53
CA VAL A 106 -3.06 18.46 -1.33
C VAL A 106 -3.51 18.35 0.12
N GLY A 107 -4.74 18.80 0.38
CA GLY A 107 -5.36 18.86 1.70
C GLY A 107 -5.47 20.29 2.23
N THR A 108 -5.80 20.42 3.51
CA THR A 108 -6.03 21.72 4.18
C THR A 108 -5.01 22.03 5.28
N GLU A 109 -4.11 21.10 5.55
CA GLU A 109 -3.18 21.19 6.68
C GLU A 109 -2.03 22.16 6.40
N VAL A 110 -1.51 22.75 7.46
CA VAL A 110 -0.34 23.62 7.46
C VAL A 110 0.72 22.94 8.33
N ILE A 111 1.97 22.92 7.85
CA ILE A 111 3.12 22.42 8.60
C ILE A 111 4.02 23.60 8.98
N SER A 112 4.36 23.71 10.26
CA SER A 112 5.27 24.75 10.72
C SER A 112 6.70 24.52 10.23
N GLY A 113 7.47 25.59 9.99
CA GLY A 113 8.89 25.47 9.63
C GLY A 113 9.72 24.72 10.68
N ALA A 114 9.34 24.81 11.96
CA ALA A 114 9.95 24.04 13.03
C ALA A 114 9.70 22.53 12.87
N ASP A 115 8.47 22.13 12.52
CA ASP A 115 8.14 20.74 12.25
C ASP A 115 8.77 20.22 10.95
N VAL A 116 8.91 21.08 9.92
CA VAL A 116 9.67 20.73 8.71
C VAL A 116 11.10 20.34 9.09
N PHE A 117 11.77 21.16 9.90
CA PHE A 117 13.12 20.85 10.37
C PHE A 117 13.14 19.60 11.26
N GLY A 118 12.21 19.48 12.21
CA GLY A 118 12.15 18.37 13.15
C GLY A 118 11.90 17.01 12.49
N TYR A 119 11.03 16.95 11.48
CA TYR A 119 10.70 15.70 10.79
C TYR A 119 11.63 15.38 9.62
N PHE A 120 12.07 16.39 8.87
CA PHE A 120 12.77 16.19 7.60
C PHE A 120 14.24 16.59 7.62
N GLY A 121 14.73 17.23 8.69
CA GLY A 121 16.10 17.77 8.74
C GLY A 121 16.35 18.86 7.68
N ARG A 122 15.29 19.53 7.21
CA ARG A 122 15.33 20.54 6.15
C ARG A 122 14.78 21.87 6.66
N PRO A 123 15.30 23.02 6.20
CA PRO A 123 14.76 24.34 6.57
C PRO A 123 13.45 24.68 5.84
N GLY A 124 13.08 23.92 4.82
CA GLY A 124 11.93 24.18 3.96
C GLY A 124 11.84 23.17 2.82
N PHE A 125 10.86 23.40 1.93
CA PHE A 125 10.68 22.60 0.72
C PHE A 125 11.19 23.36 -0.50
N ALA A 126 11.85 22.66 -1.42
CA ALA A 126 12.33 23.25 -2.66
C ALA A 126 11.18 23.54 -3.64
N ASN A 127 10.17 22.69 -3.70
CA ASN A 127 8.94 22.93 -4.46
C ASN A 127 7.93 23.78 -3.65
N SER A 128 8.32 25.02 -3.32
CA SER A 128 7.51 25.96 -2.55
C SER A 128 7.45 27.37 -3.11
N GLN A 129 8.12 27.67 -4.23
CA GLN A 129 8.14 29.03 -4.77
C GLN A 129 6.72 29.51 -5.15
N PRO A 130 6.24 30.66 -4.60
CA PRO A 130 4.91 31.17 -4.89
C PRO A 130 4.67 31.36 -6.39
N GLY A 131 3.58 30.77 -6.91
CA GLY A 131 3.21 30.84 -8.33
C GLY A 131 4.00 29.88 -9.25
N GLU A 132 5.04 29.22 -8.74
CA GLU A 132 5.85 28.27 -9.53
C GLU A 132 5.80 26.84 -9.00
N ALA A 133 5.45 26.66 -7.72
CA ALA A 133 5.30 25.35 -7.13
C ALA A 133 4.26 24.51 -7.88
N LYS A 134 4.58 23.24 -8.13
CA LYS A 134 3.80 22.35 -8.99
C LYS A 134 3.43 21.06 -8.29
N ASN A 135 2.22 20.57 -8.51
CA ASN A 135 1.86 19.21 -8.14
C ASN A 135 2.32 18.22 -9.24
N PHE A 136 3.25 17.32 -8.92
CA PHE A 136 3.73 16.24 -9.78
C PHE A 136 2.95 14.92 -9.56
N LEU A 137 2.08 14.87 -8.55
CA LEU A 137 1.21 13.75 -8.19
C LEU A 137 -0.27 14.18 -8.25
N GLU A 138 -0.73 14.62 -9.41
CA GLU A 138 -2.08 15.21 -9.57
C GLU A 138 -3.24 14.28 -9.21
N ASN A 139 -3.06 12.97 -9.41
CA ASN A 139 -4.11 11.95 -9.19
C ASN A 139 -3.93 11.15 -7.90
N LEU A 140 -3.33 11.77 -6.88
CA LEU A 140 -3.05 11.11 -5.61
C LEU A 140 -4.35 10.78 -4.86
N LYS A 141 -4.52 9.51 -4.48
CA LYS A 141 -5.68 9.05 -3.70
C LYS A 141 -5.41 9.19 -2.21
N ALA A 142 -6.46 9.42 -1.42
CA ALA A 142 -6.37 9.54 0.05
C ALA A 142 -5.73 8.34 0.76
N VAL A 143 -5.72 7.15 0.14
CA VAL A 143 -5.05 5.96 0.69
C VAL A 143 -3.53 5.95 0.50
N GLN A 144 -3.01 6.79 -0.41
CA GLN A 144 -1.59 6.84 -0.79
C GLN A 144 -0.79 7.83 0.05
N TYR A 145 -1.45 8.59 0.92
CA TYR A 145 -0.80 9.46 1.88
C TYR A 145 -1.57 9.49 3.20
N ARG A 146 -0.86 9.57 4.31
CA ARG A 146 -1.47 9.68 5.64
C ARG A 146 -0.65 10.58 6.55
N ASP A 147 -1.33 11.12 7.56
CA ASP A 147 -0.67 11.85 8.65
C ASP A 147 -0.01 10.87 9.60
N ILE A 148 1.28 11.08 9.90
CA ILE A 148 1.91 10.39 11.02
C ILE A 148 1.28 10.90 12.32
N LYS A 149 1.20 10.04 13.34
CA LYS A 149 0.83 10.47 14.69
C LYS A 149 1.80 11.57 15.15
N PRO A 150 1.32 12.81 15.37
CA PRO A 150 2.19 13.90 15.78
C PRO A 150 2.65 13.68 17.22
N ASN A 151 3.84 14.19 17.56
CA ASN A 151 4.19 14.42 18.95
C ASN A 151 3.25 15.52 19.51
N SER A 152 2.95 15.50 20.82
CA SER A 152 2.05 16.48 21.44
C SER A 152 2.44 17.93 21.07
N GLY A 153 1.53 18.66 20.42
CA GLY A 153 1.74 20.04 19.99
C GLY A 153 2.40 20.23 18.62
N ALA A 154 2.75 19.16 17.91
CA ALA A 154 3.31 19.24 16.55
C ALA A 154 2.23 19.32 15.47
N SER A 155 2.57 19.93 14.32
CA SER A 155 1.72 19.96 13.13
C SER A 155 1.43 18.54 12.63
N ARG A 156 0.34 18.38 11.89
CA ARG A 156 0.04 17.13 11.18
C ARG A 156 0.98 17.00 9.97
N VAL A 157 1.86 15.99 10.01
CA VAL A 157 2.87 15.75 8.98
C VAL A 157 2.46 14.57 8.10
N LYS A 158 2.40 14.79 6.78
CA LYS A 158 1.98 13.80 5.79
C LYS A 158 3.15 13.08 5.16
N PHE A 159 2.96 11.79 4.91
CA PHE A 159 3.91 10.94 4.20
C PHE A 159 3.21 10.15 3.10
N LEU A 160 3.96 9.80 2.04
CA LEU A 160 3.52 8.83 1.05
C LEU A 160 3.56 7.42 1.66
N VAL A 161 2.47 6.69 1.48
CA VAL A 161 2.24 5.38 2.10
C VAL A 161 2.43 4.27 1.06
N VAL A 162 3.12 3.21 1.46
CA VAL A 162 3.25 1.98 0.68
C VAL A 162 1.94 1.19 0.83
N PRO A 163 1.35 0.66 -0.25
CA PRO A 163 0.07 -0.05 -0.20
C PRO A 163 0.10 -1.41 0.52
N VAL A 164 1.26 -1.80 1.05
CA VAL A 164 1.51 -3.08 1.70
C VAL A 164 2.26 -2.83 3.01
N ASP A 165 1.84 -3.52 4.06
CA ASP A 165 2.48 -3.46 5.37
C ASP A 165 3.98 -3.76 5.29
N GLY A 166 4.75 -3.08 6.13
CA GLY A 166 6.20 -3.27 6.27
C GLY A 166 6.56 -3.91 7.61
N PRO A 167 7.83 -4.28 7.82
CA PRO A 167 8.29 -4.84 9.08
C PRO A 167 8.30 -3.82 10.24
N ASN A 168 8.51 -2.55 9.93
CA ASN A 168 8.64 -1.46 10.90
C ASN A 168 7.61 -0.36 10.58
N PRO A 169 6.30 -0.59 10.82
CA PRO A 169 5.29 0.43 10.54
C PRO A 169 5.41 1.59 11.52
N VAL A 170 5.13 2.80 11.03
CA VAL A 170 4.85 3.97 11.88
C VAL A 170 3.35 4.06 12.10
N LEU A 171 2.92 4.80 13.13
CA LEU A 171 1.51 4.96 13.46
C LEU A 171 0.92 6.22 12.82
N ASP A 172 -0.31 6.11 12.34
CA ASP A 172 -1.12 7.23 11.92
C ASP A 172 -1.88 7.86 13.11
N ILE A 173 -2.64 8.93 12.84
CA ILE A 173 -3.40 9.65 13.85
C ILE A 173 -4.45 8.78 14.59
N ASP A 174 -4.91 7.70 13.96
CA ASP A 174 -5.85 6.73 14.52
C ASP A 174 -5.14 5.52 15.15
N ASP A 175 -3.83 5.61 15.39
CA ASP A 175 -2.99 4.50 15.88
C ASP A 175 -2.94 3.29 14.93
N LYS A 176 -3.25 3.48 13.65
CA LYS A 176 -3.15 2.40 12.65
C LYS A 176 -1.74 2.35 12.07
N PRO A 177 -1.19 1.14 11.83
CA PRO A 177 0.10 1.02 11.18
C PRO A 177 0.06 1.55 9.74
N MET A 178 1.15 2.21 9.35
CA MET A 178 1.44 2.61 7.98
C MET A 178 2.90 2.30 7.64
N ASN A 179 3.12 1.91 6.39
CA ASN A 179 4.45 1.70 5.85
C ASN A 179 4.78 2.88 4.93
N LEU A 180 6.01 3.39 5.01
CA LEU A 180 6.44 4.57 4.28
C LEU A 180 7.37 4.21 3.13
N TRP A 181 7.28 5.00 2.06
CA TRP A 181 8.30 5.02 1.02
C TRP A 181 9.59 5.60 1.59
N ARG A 182 10.71 4.97 1.26
CA ARG A 182 12.05 5.39 1.65
C ARG A 182 12.74 5.99 0.45
N TYR A 183 13.52 7.03 0.67
CA TYR A 183 14.11 7.80 -0.42
C TYR A 183 15.45 8.44 -0.02
N ASN A 184 16.41 8.38 -0.93
CA ASN A 184 17.74 8.94 -0.76
C ASN A 184 18.27 9.42 -2.12
N SER A 185 18.47 10.73 -2.25
CA SER A 185 19.04 11.37 -3.43
C SER A 185 20.36 12.06 -3.14
N SER A 186 20.65 12.35 -1.87
CA SER A 186 21.89 13.01 -1.47
C SER A 186 23.07 12.04 -1.53
N ASN A 187 22.87 10.77 -1.16
CA ASN A 187 23.92 9.74 -1.13
C ASN A 187 23.37 8.36 -1.53
N PRO A 188 22.79 8.19 -2.74
CA PRO A 188 22.23 6.91 -3.17
C PRO A 188 23.32 5.82 -3.21
N THR A 189 23.03 4.66 -2.65
CA THR A 189 23.97 3.53 -2.56
C THR A 189 23.71 2.48 -3.65
N ASN A 190 22.49 2.41 -4.17
CA ASN A 190 22.12 1.44 -5.21
C ASN A 190 22.14 2.07 -6.61
N ASN A 191 21.77 3.35 -6.74
CA ASN A 191 21.79 4.10 -7.99
C ASN A 191 22.67 5.36 -7.90
N VAL A 192 23.98 5.19 -7.94
CA VAL A 192 24.96 6.30 -7.86
C VAL A 192 24.71 7.31 -8.99
N GLY A 193 24.59 8.60 -8.64
CA GLY A 193 24.30 9.69 -9.58
C GLY A 193 22.81 9.90 -9.88
N HIS A 194 21.93 9.07 -9.32
CA HIS A 194 20.48 9.17 -9.44
C HIS A 194 19.83 9.35 -8.06
N PHE A 195 18.86 8.50 -7.72
CA PHE A 195 18.23 8.42 -6.41
C PHE A 195 17.88 6.96 -6.12
N ASP A 196 17.80 6.62 -4.85
CA ASP A 196 17.24 5.37 -4.37
C ASP A 196 15.81 5.63 -3.89
N LEU A 197 14.85 4.88 -4.42
CA LEU A 197 13.46 4.84 -3.94
C LEU A 197 13.09 3.40 -3.66
N TRP A 198 12.63 3.10 -2.45
CA TRP A 198 12.26 1.75 -2.08
C TRP A 198 11.22 1.63 -0.99
N ALA A 199 10.66 0.43 -0.91
CA ALA A 199 9.81 -0.01 0.18
C ALA A 199 10.31 -1.34 0.74
N GLU A 200 10.28 -1.47 2.06
CA GLU A 200 10.34 -2.77 2.74
C GLU A 200 8.92 -3.24 2.99
N VAL A 201 8.56 -4.40 2.45
CA VAL A 201 7.20 -4.96 2.53
C VAL A 201 7.20 -6.36 3.13
N THR A 202 6.19 -6.66 3.94
CA THR A 202 6.01 -7.97 4.56
C THR A 202 5.14 -8.85 3.67
N ILE A 203 5.75 -9.86 3.05
CA ILE A 203 5.08 -10.83 2.19
C ILE A 203 5.35 -12.22 2.76
N ARG A 204 4.27 -12.92 3.15
CA ARG A 204 4.32 -14.26 3.79
C ARG A 204 5.24 -14.31 5.02
N GLY A 205 5.17 -13.28 5.86
CA GLY A 205 5.97 -13.18 7.09
C GLY A 205 7.46 -12.87 6.87
N ARG A 206 7.88 -12.58 5.64
CA ARG A 206 9.26 -12.20 5.31
C ARG A 206 9.31 -10.76 4.81
N THR A 207 10.34 -10.03 5.23
CA THR A 207 10.67 -8.71 4.69
C THR A 207 11.23 -8.85 3.29
N ASN A 208 10.65 -8.13 2.35
CA ASN A 208 11.09 -8.02 0.97
C ASN A 208 11.38 -6.56 0.64
N ILE A 209 12.52 -6.30 0.01
CA ILE A 209 12.87 -4.97 -0.48
C ILE A 209 12.46 -4.87 -1.95
N ILE A 210 11.70 -3.84 -2.27
CA ILE A 210 11.31 -3.46 -3.63
C ILE A 210 11.83 -2.04 -3.86
N GLY A 211 12.91 -1.92 -4.63
CA GLY A 211 13.54 -0.64 -4.96
C GLY A 211 13.62 -0.38 -6.45
N ASN A 212 14.11 0.80 -6.84
CA ASN A 212 14.32 1.22 -8.23
C ASN A 212 15.67 0.76 -8.82
N TRP A 213 16.32 -0.24 -8.21
CA TRP A 213 17.57 -0.83 -8.67
C TRP A 213 17.38 -2.29 -9.09
N ARG A 214 18.36 -2.82 -9.84
CA ARG A 214 18.40 -4.24 -10.18
C ARG A 214 18.86 -5.04 -8.95
N LYS A 215 18.21 -6.18 -8.71
CA LYS A 215 18.65 -7.17 -7.72
C LYS A 215 19.75 -8.05 -8.31
#